data_AF-A0A1A8QW06-F1
#
_entry.id   AF-A0A1A8QW06-F1
#
_cell.length_a   1.000
_cell.length_b   1.000
_cell.length_c   1.000
_cell.angle_alpha   90.00
_cell.angle_beta   90.00
_cell.angle_gamma   90.00
#
_symmetry.space_group_name_H-M   'P 1'
#
loop_
_entity.id
_entity.type
_entity.pdbx_description
1 polymer ?
#
loop_
_entity_poly.entity_id
_entity_poly.type
_entity_poly.pdbx_seq_one_letter_code
_entity_poly.pdbx_strand_id
1 'polypeptide(L)'
;VSWESPQKADTRSGWITLIYELRIKLEDEDEWEEHPAGQQKTFNIFSLCSGGKYLVQVRCKPDHGFWSEWSSSQYVKVPEYFNREKSMWVLAVIFSAFALFIITWLIHMNCH
;
A
#
# COMPACT_ATOMS: atom_id res chain seq x y z
N VAL A 1 -1.21 -3.69 9.21
CA VAL A 1 -0.08 -3.81 10.16
C VAL A 1 -0.62 -3.66 11.57
N SER A 2 -0.11 -4.41 12.53
CA SER A 2 -0.47 -4.30 13.95
C SER A 2 0.78 -4.20 14.82
N TRP A 3 0.66 -3.56 15.98
CA TRP A 3 1.76 -3.36 16.93
C TRP A 3 1.26 -3.39 18.38
N GLU A 4 2.21 -3.51 19.31
CA GLU A 4 1.94 -3.50 20.74
C GLU A 4 2.44 -2.21 21.39
N SER A 5 1.82 -1.86 22.52
CA SER A 5 2.28 -0.74 23.35
C SER A 5 3.59 -1.12 24.06
N PRO A 6 4.50 -0.16 24.31
CA PRO A 6 5.72 -0.41 25.08
C PRO A 6 5.41 -1.04 26.44
N GLN A 7 6.18 -2.04 26.86
CA GLN A 7 5.95 -2.78 28.12
C GLN A 7 5.92 -1.88 29.36
N LYS A 8 6.67 -0.78 29.35
CA LYS A 8 6.74 0.18 30.47
C LYS A 8 5.56 1.16 30.51
N ALA A 9 4.74 1.22 29.46
CA ALA A 9 3.62 2.14 29.37
C ALA A 9 2.32 1.44 29.78
N ASP A 10 1.78 1.82 30.94
CA ASP A 10 0.50 1.31 31.41
C ASP A 10 -0.68 2.00 30.70
N THR A 11 -1.00 1.48 29.52
CA THR A 11 -2.14 1.92 28.71
C THR A 11 -3.45 1.27 29.13
N ARG A 12 -3.44 0.26 30.02
CA ARG A 12 -4.65 -0.48 30.41
C ARG A 12 -5.37 0.16 31.58
N SER A 13 -4.63 0.71 32.54
CA SER A 13 -5.21 1.43 33.67
C SER A 13 -5.72 2.83 33.30
N GLY A 14 -5.31 3.36 32.14
CA GLY A 14 -5.57 4.73 31.74
C GLY A 14 -4.58 5.75 32.31
N TRP A 15 -3.50 5.30 32.97
CA TRP A 15 -2.43 6.19 33.47
C TRP A 15 -1.77 7.01 32.36
N ILE A 16 -1.58 6.40 31.18
CA ILE A 16 -1.01 7.08 30.02
C ILE A 16 -1.80 6.76 28.76
N THR A 17 -2.03 7.79 27.97
CA THR A 17 -2.60 7.68 26.63
C THR A 17 -1.49 7.80 25.60
N LEU A 18 -1.40 6.82 24.69
CA LEU A 18 -0.42 6.84 23.61
C LEU A 18 -1.10 7.11 22.26
N ILE A 19 -0.46 7.98 21.49
CA ILE A 19 -0.78 8.28 20.10
C ILE A 19 0.35 7.69 19.26
N TYR A 20 -0.03 6.97 18.20
CA TYR A 20 0.88 6.27 17.30
C TYR A 20 0.92 6.96 15.94
N GLU A 21 2.08 6.84 15.31
CA GLU A 21 2.33 7.23 13.94
C GLU A 21 3.13 6.12 13.27
N LEU A 22 2.71 5.77 12.06
CA LEU A 22 3.33 4.76 11.24
C LEU A 22 3.99 5.45 10.06
N ARG A 23 5.17 4.97 9.67
CA ARG A 23 5.75 5.34 8.39
C ARG A 23 6.05 4.12 7.54
N ILE A 24 5.87 4.28 6.25
CA ILE A 24 6.11 3.25 5.26
C ILE A 24 6.92 3.82 4.11
N LYS A 25 7.83 3.01 3.55
CA LYS A 25 8.49 3.33 2.28
C LYS A 25 8.76 2.08 1.47
N LEU A 26 8.88 2.24 0.16
CA LEU A 26 9.40 1.19 -0.70
C LEU A 26 10.91 1.02 -0.44
N GLU A 27 11.43 -0.20 -0.55
CA GLU A 27 12.85 -0.50 -0.31
C GLU A 27 13.78 0.35 -1.19
N ASP A 28 13.38 0.58 -2.44
CA ASP A 28 14.14 1.34 -3.43
C ASP A 28 13.89 2.87 -3.37
N GLU A 29 13.01 3.33 -2.49
CA GLU A 29 12.69 4.75 -2.32
C GLU A 29 13.36 5.34 -1.07
N ASP A 30 13.72 6.63 -1.16
CA ASP A 30 14.34 7.36 -0.06
C ASP A 30 13.30 8.08 0.83
N GLU A 31 12.14 8.40 0.28
CA GLU A 31 11.09 9.15 0.97
C GLU A 31 10.20 8.24 1.81
N TRP A 32 9.82 8.71 3.00
CA TRP A 32 8.90 8.02 3.89
C TRP A 32 7.51 8.63 3.80
N GLU A 33 6.51 7.78 3.64
CA GLU A 33 5.10 8.15 3.78
C GLU A 33 4.68 7.98 5.24
N GLU A 34 4.31 9.08 5.90
CA GLU A 34 3.90 9.09 7.31
C GLU A 34 2.37 9.12 7.44
N HIS A 35 1.85 8.28 8.34
CA HIS A 35 0.43 8.10 8.60
C HIS A 35 0.12 8.20 10.09
N PRO A 36 -0.73 9.16 10.52
CA PRO A 36 -1.19 9.22 11.90
C PRO A 36 -2.18 8.08 12.17
N ALA A 37 -1.86 7.22 13.15
CA ALA A 37 -2.71 6.09 13.54
C ALA A 37 -3.58 6.39 14.77
N GLY A 38 -3.38 7.52 15.44
CA GLY A 38 -4.14 7.87 16.64
C GLY A 38 -3.84 6.89 17.77
N GLN A 39 -4.85 6.47 18.54
CA GLN A 39 -4.69 5.48 19.61
C GLN A 39 -4.79 4.03 19.12
N GLN A 40 -5.01 3.82 17.82
CA GLN A 40 -5.22 2.49 17.26
C GLN A 40 -3.91 1.69 17.31
N LYS A 41 -4.02 0.38 17.52
CA LYS A 41 -2.89 -0.58 17.50
C LYS A 41 -2.80 -1.37 16.19
N THR A 42 -3.70 -1.08 15.26
CA THR A 42 -3.79 -1.71 13.95
C THR A 42 -4.08 -0.63 12.93
N PHE A 43 -3.42 -0.69 11.78
CA PHE A 43 -3.61 0.24 10.68
C PHE A 43 -3.61 -0.51 9.34
N ASN A 44 -4.56 -0.14 8.48
CA ASN A 44 -4.70 -0.70 7.14
C ASN A 44 -4.06 0.26 6.14
N ILE A 45 -3.09 -0.24 5.38
CA ILE A 45 -2.39 0.51 4.35
C ILE A 45 -2.94 0.05 3.01
N PHE A 46 -3.31 1.01 2.16
CA PHE A 46 -3.88 0.76 0.84
C PHE A 46 -2.95 1.29 -0.25
N SER A 47 -3.27 0.99 -1.51
CA SER A 47 -2.54 1.51 -2.67
C SER A 47 -1.05 1.11 -2.75
N LEU A 48 -0.67 0.00 -2.13
CA LEU A 48 0.69 -0.55 -2.21
C LEU A 48 0.99 -1.07 -3.63
N CYS A 49 2.22 -0.93 -4.09
CA CYS A 49 2.66 -1.44 -5.39
C CYS A 49 2.72 -2.98 -5.40
N SER A 50 2.17 -3.57 -6.46
CA SER A 50 2.23 -5.01 -6.73
C SER A 50 3.67 -5.52 -6.76
N GLY A 51 3.96 -6.56 -5.97
CA GLY A 51 5.31 -7.13 -5.87
C GLY A 51 6.33 -6.28 -5.10
N GLY A 52 5.94 -5.08 -4.63
CA GLY A 52 6.81 -4.17 -3.91
C GLY A 52 7.23 -4.71 -2.55
N LYS A 53 8.46 -4.40 -2.14
CA LYS A 53 8.98 -4.64 -0.79
C LYS A 53 8.98 -3.33 -0.03
N TYR A 54 8.33 -3.33 1.12
CA TYR A 54 8.15 -2.14 1.94
C TYR A 54 8.85 -2.30 3.28
N LEU A 55 9.41 -1.19 3.77
CA LEU A 55 9.85 -1.04 5.15
C LEU A 55 8.77 -0.31 5.92
N VAL A 56 8.42 -0.84 7.09
CA VAL A 56 7.43 -0.26 7.99
C VAL A 56 8.05 -0.01 9.35
N GLN A 57 7.79 1.17 9.90
CA GLN A 57 8.17 1.55 11.27
C GLN A 57 7.00 2.23 11.98
N VAL A 58 6.98 2.12 13.29
CA VAL A 58 5.99 2.74 14.15
C VAL A 58 6.70 3.51 15.25
N ARG A 59 6.19 4.67 15.61
CA ARG A 59 6.59 5.40 16.82
C ARG A 59 5.36 5.79 17.61
N CYS A 60 5.55 6.12 18.88
CA CYS A 60 4.47 6.60 19.72
C CYS A 60 4.90 7.82 20.52
N LYS A 61 3.92 8.61 20.94
CA LYS A 61 4.09 9.66 21.94
C LYS A 61 2.94 9.64 22.94
N PRO A 62 3.13 10.19 24.14
CA PRO A 62 2.01 10.55 25.00
C PRO A 62 1.13 11.62 24.33
N ASP A 63 -0.12 11.75 24.79
CA ASP A 63 -0.99 12.88 24.47
C ASP A 63 -0.28 14.23 24.64
N HIS A 64 0.50 14.37 25.71
CA HIS A 64 1.37 15.49 25.99
C HIS A 64 2.82 15.02 26.16
N GLY A 65 3.67 15.28 25.17
CA GLY A 65 5.08 14.92 25.23
C GLY A 65 5.75 14.82 23.87
N PHE A 66 6.90 14.15 23.87
CA PHE A 66 7.74 13.97 22.69
C PHE A 66 7.52 12.60 22.05
N TRP A 67 7.82 12.53 20.76
CA TRP A 67 7.87 11.28 20.03
C TRP A 67 8.99 10.39 20.54
N SER A 68 8.69 9.09 20.60
CA SER A 68 9.71 8.06 20.75
C SER A 68 10.60 7.99 19.50
N GLU A 69 11.72 7.31 19.66
CA GLU A 69 12.44 6.76 18.52
C GLU A 69 11.53 5.85 17.70
N TRP A 70 11.82 5.73 16.41
CA TRP A 70 11.16 4.78 15.53
C TRP A 70 11.48 3.35 15.95
N SER A 71 10.51 2.45 15.78
CA SER A 71 10.72 1.02 15.97
C SER A 71 11.78 0.47 15.00
N SER A 72 12.25 -0.75 15.26
CA SER A 72 12.97 -1.52 14.25
C SER A 72 12.15 -1.63 12.97
N SER A 73 12.83 -1.55 11.82
CA SER A 73 12.20 -1.68 10.50
C SER A 73 11.73 -3.11 10.29
N GLN A 74 10.46 -3.27 9.93
CA GLN A 74 9.94 -4.55 9.46
C GLN A 74 9.79 -4.53 7.95
N TYR A 75 10.22 -5.62 7.31
CA TYR A 75 10.09 -5.83 5.88
C TYR A 75 8.79 -6.57 5.56
N VAL A 76 8.03 -6.04 4.62
CA VAL A 76 6.79 -6.64 4.14
C VAL A 76 6.85 -6.72 2.62
N LYS A 77 6.75 -7.94 2.09
CA LYS A 77 6.60 -8.16 0.64
C LYS A 77 5.13 -8.24 0.28
N VAL A 78 4.69 -7.35 -0.59
CA VAL A 78 3.33 -7.36 -1.13
C VAL A 78 3.25 -8.43 -2.22
N PRO A 79 2.22 -9.29 -2.20
CA PRO A 79 2.06 -10.29 -3.25
C PRO A 79 1.89 -9.62 -4.61
N GLU A 80 2.40 -10.26 -5.67
CA GLU A 80 2.16 -9.80 -7.02
C GLU A 80 0.69 -10.04 -7.38
N TYR A 81 0.02 -8.97 -7.78
CA TYR A 81 -1.31 -9.00 -8.38
C TYR A 81 -1.27 -8.34 -9.76
N PHE A 82 -2.14 -8.81 -10.65
CA PHE A 82 -2.32 -8.18 -11.97
C PHE A 82 -2.86 -6.78 -11.78
N ASN A 83 -2.06 -5.78 -12.18
CA ASN A 83 -2.49 -4.39 -12.14
C ASN A 83 -3.72 -4.26 -13.06
N ARG A 84 -4.85 -3.81 -12.48
CA ARG A 84 -6.12 -3.62 -13.16
C ARG A 84 -5.98 -2.75 -14.41
N GLU A 85 -5.11 -1.74 -14.39
CA GLU A 85 -4.85 -0.87 -15.53
C GLU A 85 -4.19 -1.62 -16.67
N LYS A 86 -3.17 -2.46 -16.39
CA LYS A 86 -2.54 -3.32 -17.40
C LYS A 86 -3.57 -4.27 -18.02
N SER A 87 -4.46 -4.84 -17.20
CA SER A 87 -5.54 -5.69 -17.71
C SER A 87 -6.49 -4.93 -18.65
N MET A 88 -6.83 -3.68 -18.33
CA MET A 88 -7.70 -2.86 -19.20
C MET A 88 -7.04 -2.57 -20.55
N TRP A 89 -5.76 -2.21 -20.55
CA TRP A 89 -5.01 -1.98 -21.79
C TRP A 89 -4.91 -3.25 -22.65
N VAL A 90 -4.64 -4.39 -22.02
CA VAL A 90 -4.61 -5.69 -22.72
C VAL A 90 -5.96 -5.98 -23.38
N LEU A 91 -7.07 -5.80 -22.67
CA LEU A 91 -8.40 -5.99 -23.25
C LEU A 91 -8.67 -5.01 -24.41
N ALA A 92 -8.32 -3.73 -24.26
CA ALA A 92 -8.49 -2.74 -25.31
C ALA A 92 -7.73 -3.10 -26.59
N VAL A 93 -6.47 -3.56 -26.47
CA VAL A 93 -5.66 -4.02 -27.60
C VAL A 93 -6.29 -5.24 -28.28
N ILE A 94 -6.78 -6.21 -27.50
CA ILE A 94 -7.46 -7.39 -28.02
C ILE A 94 -8.70 -6.98 -28.82
N PHE A 95 -9.60 -6.17 -28.25
CA PHE A 95 -10.80 -5.71 -28.93
C PHE A 95 -10.49 -4.92 -30.21
N SER A 96 -9.46 -4.07 -30.17
CA SER A 96 -9.00 -3.32 -31.34
C SER A 96 -8.53 -4.25 -32.48
N ALA A 97 -7.71 -5.25 -32.16
CA ALA A 97 -7.25 -6.23 -33.13
C ALA A 97 -8.40 -7.04 -33.75
N PHE A 98 -9.38 -7.46 -32.94
CA PHE A 98 -10.58 -8.15 -33.44
C PHE A 98 -11.41 -7.27 -34.36
N ALA A 99 -11.61 -5.99 -34.02
CA ALA A 99 -12.34 -5.06 -34.87
C ALA A 99 -11.65 -4.86 -36.24
N LEU A 100 -10.32 -4.70 -36.25
CA LEU A 100 -9.54 -4.60 -37.48
C LEU A 100 -9.62 -5.88 -38.34
N PHE A 101 -9.60 -7.05 -37.71
CA PHE A 101 -9.77 -8.32 -38.40
C PHE A 101 -11.15 -8.43 -39.07
N ILE A 102 -12.22 -8.01 -38.39
CA ILE A 102 -13.57 -7.98 -38.95
C ILE A 102 -13.66 -7.00 -40.11
N ILE A 103 -13.10 -5.79 -39.97
CA ILE A 103 -13.12 -4.77 -41.03
C ILE A 103 -12.38 -5.26 -42.28
N THR A 104 -11.18 -5.82 -42.12
CA THR A 104 -10.40 -6.35 -43.25
C THR A 104 -11.13 -7.50 -43.96
N TRP A 105 -11.76 -8.40 -43.20
CA TRP A 105 -12.58 -9.48 -43.75
C TRP A 105 -13.81 -8.94 -44.52
N LEU A 106 -14.51 -7.94 -43.97
CA LEU A 106 -15.65 -7.31 -44.63
C LEU A 106 -15.25 -6.62 -45.95
N ILE A 107 -14.10 -5.93 -45.96
CA ILE A 107 -13.57 -5.32 -47.19
C ILE A 107 -13.26 -6.39 -48.24
N HIS A 108 -12.59 -7.47 -47.85
CA HIS A 108 -12.28 -8.58 -48.75
C HIS A 108 -13.54 -9.21 -49.35
N MET A 109 -14.58 -9.41 -48.54
CA MET A 109 -15.88 -9.93 -48.98
C MET A 109 -16.62 -8.99 -49.93
N ASN A 110 -16.51 -7.67 -49.73
CA ASN A 110 -17.24 -6.67 -50.51
C ASN A 110 -16.51 -6.28 -51.82
N CYS A 111 -15.22 -6.61 -51.93
CA CYS A 111 -14.43 -6.42 -53.14
C CYS A 111 -14.49 -7.61 -54.12
N HIS A 112 -15.19 -8.69 -53.77
CA HIS A 112 -15.26 -9.93 -54.56
C HIS A 112 -16.66 -10.22 -55.08
#